data_AF-A0A7K1SEH1-F1
#
_entry.id   AF-A0A7K1SEH1-F1
#
_cell.length_a   1.000
_cell.length_b   1.000
_cell.length_c   1.000
_cell.angle_alpha   90.00
_cell.angle_beta   90.00
_cell.angle_gamma   90.00
#
_symmetry.space_group_name_H-M   'P 1'
#
loop_
_entity.id
_entity.type
_entity.pdbx_description
1 polymer ?
#
loop_
_entity_poly.entity_id
_entity_poly.type
_entity_poly.pdbx_seq_one_letter_code
_entity_poly.pdbx_strand_id
1 'polypeptide(L)'
;MKLKTGKEEIAYLLEQVIKKYQLATGQRIVRNTNPKNYEEVAKTLSVISNELPNTAPQLEHDPYPPDPNPKQLDYPHRKYDITGVQLKDAYNQLVAHPRSFLIDASYIYLYGVGRKGFEQNPQDSNLVEGSDTSLTLLKDEQEALRQQLVACQQELAATSIRLNASFKKQKTVWLVSLLSLLAILVVVSVNWFTERTEWSTLRKDLNILPYQPTQAEVDSLSGIWLYYTGAPQARGNDPNRYHQVANNLVEIIYKDGYFTFYRHGANIDHTGYVQFESPSLVSIYSRVKNNTSNVESPIHALLRLDKGKGHLTSIATTWSFDTGKSNDMIGIRNVFIKQGEGGSLEEIINTPENANCHCKIMKWTQSPNRSKTFQLKYRLLDTLADESLKNLINEKSILLREPQEGLILTPELMNKQQ
;
A
#
# COMPACT_ATOMS: atom_id res chain seq x y z
N MET A 1 45.25 32.36 69.07
CA MET A 1 45.44 31.03 68.46
C MET A 1 45.49 31.23 66.95
N LYS A 2 46.26 30.45 66.19
CA LYS A 2 46.34 30.68 64.74
C LYS A 2 45.21 29.94 64.03
N LEU A 3 44.26 30.69 63.46
CA LEU A 3 43.20 30.13 62.62
C LEU A 3 43.77 29.65 61.28
N LYS A 4 43.13 28.65 60.69
CA LYS A 4 43.38 28.27 59.29
C LYS A 4 43.16 29.49 58.38
N THR A 5 43.87 29.54 57.27
CA THR A 5 43.79 30.66 56.31
C THR A 5 43.61 30.16 54.89
N GLY A 6 43.04 30.99 54.01
CA GLY A 6 42.95 30.71 52.58
C GLY A 6 41.93 29.61 52.25
N LYS A 7 42.34 28.63 51.44
CA LYS A 7 41.45 27.61 50.86
C LYS A 7 40.77 26.72 51.89
N GLU A 8 41.52 26.27 52.89
CA GLU A 8 41.01 25.33 53.90
C GLU A 8 39.98 25.99 54.82
N GLU A 9 40.22 27.26 55.18
CA GLU A 9 39.31 28.06 55.99
C GLU A 9 37.97 28.26 55.28
N ILE A 10 38.00 28.80 54.06
CA ILE A 10 36.76 29.14 53.36
C ILE A 10 35.96 27.90 52.92
N ALA A 11 36.62 26.82 52.51
CA ALA A 11 35.92 25.60 52.11
C ALA A 11 35.17 24.97 53.29
N TYR A 12 35.79 24.92 54.46
CA TYR A 12 35.14 24.45 55.68
C TYR A 12 33.97 25.35 56.09
N LEU A 13 34.18 26.67 56.12
CA LEU A 13 33.14 27.64 56.46
C LEU A 13 31.93 27.51 55.52
N LEU A 14 32.16 27.41 54.21
CA LEU A 14 31.07 27.28 53.24
C LEU A 14 30.33 25.95 53.35
N GLU A 15 31.02 24.85 53.67
CA GLU A 15 30.37 23.56 53.97
C GLU A 15 29.42 23.69 55.16
N GLN A 16 29.84 24.37 56.23
CA GLN A 16 28.99 24.59 57.41
C GLN A 16 27.88 25.61 57.14
N VAL A 17 28.13 26.67 56.37
CA VAL A 17 27.12 27.66 55.96
C VAL A 17 26.00 26.96 55.18
N ILE A 18 26.36 26.11 54.20
CA ILE A 18 25.39 25.35 53.41
C ILE A 18 24.58 24.41 54.31
N LYS A 19 25.21 23.69 55.25
CA LYS A 19 24.49 22.83 56.21
C LYS A 19 23.51 23.64 57.07
N LYS A 20 23.96 24.74 57.68
CA LYS A 20 23.12 25.61 58.51
C LYS A 20 21.96 26.20 57.70
N TYR A 21 22.21 26.63 56.47
CA TYR A 21 21.18 27.12 55.55
C TYR A 21 20.15 26.04 55.19
N GLN A 22 20.59 24.84 54.83
CA GLN A 22 19.72 23.71 54.50
C GLN A 22 18.83 23.32 55.69
N LEU A 23 19.37 23.35 56.91
CA LEU A 23 18.61 23.09 58.14
C LEU A 23 17.59 24.19 58.45
N ALA A 24 17.96 25.47 58.27
CA ALA A 24 17.09 26.60 58.58
C ALA A 24 15.94 26.77 57.56
N THR A 25 16.18 26.49 56.27
CA THR A 25 15.22 26.75 55.19
C THR A 25 14.53 25.49 54.65
N GLY A 26 15.05 24.30 54.94
CA GLY A 26 14.61 23.04 54.34
C GLY A 26 14.98 22.87 52.86
N GLN A 27 15.63 23.86 52.24
CA GLN A 27 15.99 23.82 50.81
C GLN A 27 17.31 23.08 50.58
N ARG A 28 17.27 22.00 49.78
CA ARG A 28 18.47 21.21 49.48
C ARG A 28 19.30 21.84 48.35
N ILE A 29 20.44 22.43 48.71
CA ILE A 29 21.48 22.86 47.76
C ILE A 29 22.14 21.66 47.05
N VAL A 30 22.13 21.68 45.70
CA VAL A 30 22.82 20.69 44.85
C VAL A 30 24.27 21.13 44.62
N ARG A 31 25.21 20.43 45.24
CA ARG A 31 26.64 20.80 45.31
C ARG A 31 27.43 20.35 44.09
N ASN A 32 27.18 20.97 42.94
CA ASN A 32 27.94 20.73 41.71
C ASN A 32 28.58 22.03 41.20
N THR A 33 29.10 22.04 39.98
CA THR A 33 29.77 23.20 39.38
C THR A 33 28.81 24.26 38.81
N ASN A 34 27.49 24.15 39.02
CA ASN A 34 26.51 25.14 38.56
C ASN A 34 26.38 26.30 39.58
N PRO A 35 26.73 27.55 39.22
CA PRO A 35 26.64 28.70 40.11
C PRO A 35 25.24 28.97 40.65
N LYS A 36 24.19 28.67 39.87
CA LYS A 36 22.79 28.92 40.25
C LYS A 36 22.38 28.18 41.52
N ASN A 37 22.99 27.03 41.80
CA ASN A 37 22.67 26.24 42.97
C ASN A 37 23.09 26.92 44.29
N TYR A 38 24.03 27.87 44.23
CA TYR A 38 24.57 28.57 45.39
C TYR A 38 23.97 29.98 45.56
N GLU A 39 23.13 30.41 44.62
CA GLU A 39 22.65 31.79 44.52
C GLU A 39 21.88 32.24 45.78
N GLU A 40 21.01 31.39 46.32
CA GLU A 40 20.21 31.73 47.50
C GLU A 40 21.05 31.81 48.79
N VAL A 41 22.07 30.96 48.91
CA VAL A 41 23.06 31.06 49.99
C VAL A 41 23.89 32.33 49.84
N ALA A 42 24.28 32.66 48.60
CA ALA A 42 25.06 33.85 48.28
C ALA A 42 24.27 35.13 48.59
N LYS A 43 22.97 35.19 48.29
CA LYS A 43 22.07 36.28 48.72
C LYS A 43 22.00 36.42 50.23
N THR A 44 21.91 35.30 50.95
CA THR A 44 21.83 35.30 52.42
C THR A 44 23.11 35.89 53.03
N LEU A 45 24.28 35.45 52.57
CA LEU A 45 25.55 36.03 53.00
C LEU A 45 25.71 37.49 52.54
N SER A 46 25.13 37.86 51.38
CA SER A 46 25.16 39.23 50.87
C SER A 46 24.41 40.22 51.75
N VAL A 47 23.34 39.79 52.42
CA VAL A 47 22.64 40.63 53.41
C VAL A 47 23.60 40.99 54.55
N ILE A 48 24.41 40.04 55.00
CA ILE A 48 25.38 40.25 56.08
C ILE A 48 26.56 41.09 55.58
N SER A 49 27.13 40.75 54.43
CA SER A 49 28.34 41.42 53.93
C SER A 49 28.14 42.90 53.60
N ASN A 50 26.93 43.31 53.18
CA ASN A 50 26.63 44.71 52.91
C ASN A 50 26.42 45.56 54.18
N GLU A 51 26.16 44.94 55.34
CA GLU A 51 26.10 45.65 56.62
C GLU A 51 27.45 45.82 57.31
N LEU A 52 28.50 45.13 56.82
CA LEU A 52 29.86 45.20 57.39
C LEU A 52 30.40 46.62 57.58
N PRO A 53 30.17 47.61 56.70
CA PRO A 53 30.64 48.98 56.95
C PRO A 53 30.10 49.61 58.25
N ASN A 54 28.97 49.12 58.77
CA ASN A 54 28.28 49.69 59.93
C ASN A 54 28.44 48.83 61.20
N THR A 55 28.86 47.57 61.08
CA THR A 55 28.80 46.58 62.19
C THR A 55 30.15 46.24 62.82
N ALA A 56 31.26 46.81 62.35
CA ALA A 56 32.61 46.45 62.79
C ALA A 56 32.83 46.40 64.31
N PRO A 57 32.42 47.40 65.13
CA PRO A 57 32.59 47.32 66.58
C PRO A 57 31.62 46.37 67.27
N GLN A 58 30.45 46.08 66.67
CA GLN A 58 29.41 45.23 67.26
C GLN A 58 29.66 43.74 67.02
N LEU A 59 30.14 43.41 65.82
CA LEU A 59 30.33 42.04 65.35
C LEU A 59 31.82 41.65 65.31
N GLU A 60 32.72 42.49 65.81
CA GLU A 60 34.15 42.17 65.98
C GLU A 60 34.83 41.66 64.70
N HIS A 61 34.72 42.42 63.61
CA HIS A 61 35.46 42.20 62.35
C HIS A 61 36.27 43.43 61.94
N ASP A 62 37.07 43.31 60.88
CA ASP A 62 37.84 44.45 60.36
C ASP A 62 36.92 45.53 59.75
N PRO A 63 37.27 46.83 59.83
CA PRO A 63 36.42 47.90 59.30
C PRO A 63 36.39 47.88 57.76
N TYR A 64 35.19 47.97 57.20
CA TYR A 64 34.96 48.03 55.75
C TYR A 64 34.52 49.45 55.35
N PRO A 65 35.10 50.06 54.28
CA PRO A 65 34.69 51.40 53.86
C PRO A 65 33.26 51.40 53.28
N PRO A 66 32.44 52.43 53.55
CA PRO A 66 31.09 52.51 53.00
C PRO A 66 31.09 52.51 51.46
N ASP A 67 29.95 52.16 50.87
CA ASP A 67 29.75 52.26 49.42
C ASP A 67 29.66 53.75 49.02
N PRO A 68 30.56 54.26 48.16
CA PRO A 68 30.51 55.65 47.71
C PRO A 68 29.33 55.93 46.76
N ASN A 69 28.58 54.91 46.32
CA ASN A 69 27.48 55.06 45.37
C ASN A 69 26.17 55.51 46.07
N PRO A 70 25.60 56.68 45.74
CA PRO A 70 24.38 57.18 46.37
C PRO A 70 23.09 56.52 45.87
N LYS A 71 23.16 55.60 44.90
CA LYS A 71 21.99 54.89 44.34
C LYS A 71 21.70 53.62 45.15
N GLN A 72 20.43 53.40 45.52
CA GLN A 72 19.98 52.10 46.03
C GLN A 72 20.08 51.07 44.89
N LEU A 73 21.08 50.20 44.95
CA LEU A 73 21.29 49.11 44.01
C LEU A 73 20.68 47.83 44.55
N ASP A 74 20.01 47.07 43.69
CA ASP A 74 19.53 45.72 44.01
C ASP A 74 20.66 44.69 43.92
N TYR A 75 20.49 43.55 44.60
CA TYR A 75 21.38 42.40 44.43
C TYR A 75 21.38 41.94 42.96
N PRO A 76 22.54 41.59 42.35
CA PRO A 76 23.88 41.45 42.94
C PRO A 76 24.81 42.65 42.65
N HIS A 77 24.29 43.89 42.65
CA HIS A 77 25.05 45.06 42.21
C HIS A 77 25.61 45.93 43.34
N ARG A 78 25.38 45.59 44.62
CA ARG A 78 25.94 46.32 45.76
C ARG A 78 27.41 45.96 45.96
N LYS A 79 28.21 46.89 46.50
CA LYS A 79 29.67 46.74 46.63
C LYS A 79 30.13 45.45 47.30
N TYR A 80 29.39 44.96 48.29
CA TYR A 80 29.75 43.77 49.07
C TYR A 80 28.89 42.54 48.74
N ASP A 81 28.13 42.55 47.64
CA ASP A 81 27.39 41.37 47.22
C ASP A 81 28.32 40.18 46.91
N ILE A 82 27.92 39.03 47.43
CA ILE A 82 28.51 37.72 47.20
C ILE A 82 27.64 37.03 46.15
N THR A 83 28.23 36.65 45.02
CA THR A 83 27.52 35.98 43.92
C THR A 83 27.59 34.46 44.03
N GLY A 84 26.64 33.74 43.42
CA GLY A 84 26.67 32.28 43.35
C GLY A 84 27.95 31.73 42.70
N VAL A 85 28.56 32.48 41.78
CA VAL A 85 29.86 32.13 41.18
C VAL A 85 30.98 32.19 42.21
N GLN A 86 31.06 33.26 43.00
CA GLN A 86 32.08 33.40 44.05
C GLN A 86 31.95 32.32 45.12
N LEU A 87 30.72 31.98 45.50
CA LEU A 87 30.47 30.93 46.50
C LEU A 87 30.82 29.54 45.94
N LYS A 88 30.44 29.25 44.70
CA LYS A 88 30.80 28.01 43.98
C LYS A 88 32.31 27.87 43.84
N ASP A 89 33.03 28.90 43.39
CA ASP A 89 34.47 28.83 43.16
C ASP A 89 35.25 28.71 44.48
N ALA A 90 34.81 29.40 45.53
CA ALA A 90 35.40 29.27 46.86
C ALA A 90 35.14 27.88 47.49
N TYR A 91 33.91 27.36 47.36
CA TYR A 91 33.54 26.03 47.85
C TYR A 91 34.33 24.91 47.17
N ASN A 92 34.49 24.98 45.84
CA ASN A 92 35.28 24.03 45.07
C ASN A 92 36.80 24.28 45.15
N GLN A 93 37.27 25.11 46.09
CA GLN A 93 38.68 25.39 46.35
C GLN A 93 39.47 25.96 45.15
N LEU A 94 38.77 26.61 44.21
CA LEU A 94 39.35 27.23 43.03
C LEU A 94 39.96 28.62 43.33
N VAL A 95 39.57 29.24 44.46
CA VAL A 95 40.06 30.56 44.88
C VAL A 95 41.14 30.42 45.95
N ALA A 96 42.38 30.85 45.65
CA ALA A 96 43.49 30.79 46.60
C ALA A 96 43.36 31.80 47.76
N HIS A 97 42.85 33.00 47.46
CA HIS A 97 42.67 34.09 48.43
C HIS A 97 41.21 34.56 48.38
N PRO A 98 40.31 33.94 49.18
CA PRO A 98 38.92 34.36 49.25
C PRO A 98 38.81 35.81 49.73
N ARG A 99 37.79 36.52 49.25
CA ARG A 99 37.59 37.94 49.63
C ARG A 99 37.27 38.02 51.13
N SER A 100 37.87 38.98 51.82
CA SER A 100 37.73 39.11 53.28
C SER A 100 36.27 39.22 53.75
N PHE A 101 35.44 39.99 53.04
CA PHE A 101 34.02 40.14 53.39
C PHE A 101 33.22 38.84 53.26
N LEU A 102 33.64 37.90 52.38
CA LEU A 102 33.01 36.58 52.29
C LEU A 102 33.36 35.72 53.52
N ILE A 103 34.61 35.83 53.99
CA ILE A 103 35.07 35.13 55.19
C ILE A 103 34.32 35.66 56.41
N ASP A 104 34.31 36.99 56.62
CA ASP A 104 33.60 37.60 57.74
C ASP A 104 32.09 37.33 57.71
N ALA A 105 31.45 37.43 56.54
CA ALA A 105 30.03 37.09 56.41
C ALA A 105 29.75 35.62 56.77
N SER A 106 30.67 34.70 56.45
CA SER A 106 30.54 33.28 56.81
C SER A 106 30.72 33.04 58.31
N TYR A 107 31.70 33.69 58.95
CA TYR A 107 31.87 33.63 60.42
C TYR A 107 30.66 34.21 61.14
N ILE A 108 30.18 35.39 60.72
CA ILE A 108 29.01 36.03 61.33
C ILE A 108 27.77 35.17 61.15
N TYR A 109 27.55 34.60 59.95
CA TYR A 109 26.40 33.73 59.70
C TYR A 109 26.43 32.49 60.60
N LEU A 110 27.60 31.89 60.83
CA LEU A 110 27.74 30.67 61.61
C LEU A 110 27.71 30.93 63.13
N TYR A 111 28.52 31.89 63.59
CA TYR A 111 28.88 32.09 65.00
C TYR A 111 28.44 33.43 65.57
N GLY A 112 27.86 34.32 64.76
CA GLY A 112 27.38 35.63 65.21
C GLY A 112 28.48 36.68 65.44
N VAL A 113 29.75 36.31 65.23
CA VAL A 113 30.91 37.20 65.31
C VAL A 113 31.77 37.07 64.06
N GLY A 114 32.49 38.12 63.72
CA GLY A 114 33.46 38.18 62.64
C GLY A 114 34.71 37.35 62.88
N ARG A 115 35.56 37.24 61.86
CA ARG A 115 36.78 36.42 61.92
C ARG A 115 37.69 36.85 63.08
N LYS A 116 37.80 38.15 63.33
CA LYS A 116 38.66 38.73 64.38
C LYS A 116 38.13 38.46 65.79
N GLY A 117 36.82 38.52 66.00
CA GLY A 117 36.19 38.11 67.27
C GLY A 117 36.30 36.61 67.50
N PHE A 118 36.07 35.81 66.45
CA PHE A 118 36.23 34.35 66.51
C PHE A 118 37.65 33.92 66.89
N GLU A 119 38.69 34.64 66.45
CA GLU A 119 40.08 34.38 66.82
C GLU A 119 40.36 34.53 68.33
N GLN A 120 39.59 35.40 69.01
CA GLN A 120 39.73 35.63 70.45
C GLN A 120 39.05 34.53 71.29
N ASN A 121 37.97 33.94 70.77
CA ASN A 121 37.24 32.85 71.42
C ASN A 121 36.70 31.82 70.39
N PRO A 122 37.54 30.89 69.92
CA PRO A 122 37.16 29.96 68.86
C PRO A 122 36.14 28.94 69.37
N GLN A 123 34.95 28.95 68.76
CA GLN A 123 33.88 27.99 69.09
C GLN A 123 33.99 26.66 68.32
N ASP A 124 34.83 26.58 67.29
CA ASP A 124 35.03 25.39 66.46
C ASP A 124 36.51 25.04 66.33
N SER A 125 36.90 23.89 66.89
CA SER A 125 38.28 23.40 66.89
C SER A 125 38.79 23.04 65.50
N ASN A 126 37.92 22.77 64.52
CA ASN A 126 38.33 22.41 63.15
C ASN A 126 38.85 23.60 62.33
N LEU A 127 38.63 24.83 62.81
CA LEU A 127 39.12 26.07 62.22
C LEU A 127 40.47 26.54 62.80
N VAL A 128 40.98 25.85 63.82
CA VAL A 128 42.29 26.11 64.44
C VAL A 128 43.36 25.25 63.75
N GLU A 129 44.54 25.82 63.48
CA GLU A 129 45.67 25.05 62.93
C GLU A 129 46.13 23.97 63.94
N GLY A 130 46.21 22.70 63.51
CA GLY A 130 46.78 21.60 64.30
C GLY A 130 45.81 20.57 64.93
N SER A 131 44.53 20.53 64.56
CA SER A 131 43.61 19.47 65.01
C SER A 131 43.71 18.19 64.14
N ASP A 132 44.28 17.11 64.69
CA ASP A 132 44.48 15.79 64.05
C ASP A 132 43.17 14.97 63.85
N THR A 133 42.18 15.51 63.13
CA THR A 133 40.91 14.80 62.82
C THR A 133 40.79 14.30 61.38
N SER A 134 41.77 14.59 60.52
CA SER A 134 41.68 14.30 59.07
C SER A 134 41.97 12.85 58.67
N LEU A 135 42.67 12.07 59.50
CA LEU A 135 43.20 10.76 59.09
C LEU A 135 42.24 9.57 59.27
N THR A 136 41.31 9.66 60.23
CA THR A 136 40.32 8.61 60.53
C THR A 136 39.12 8.67 59.59
N LEU A 137 38.65 9.88 59.26
CA LEU A 137 37.49 10.09 58.37
C LEU A 137 37.76 9.64 56.91
N LEU A 138 38.99 9.81 56.42
CA LEU A 138 39.40 9.39 55.08
C LEU A 138 39.46 7.87 54.89
N LYS A 139 39.73 7.10 55.94
CA LYS A 139 39.77 5.63 55.87
C LYS A 139 38.37 5.03 55.78
N ASP A 140 37.43 5.52 56.59
CA ASP A 140 36.05 5.03 56.59
C ASP A 140 35.34 5.35 55.26
N GLU A 141 35.60 6.53 54.67
CA GLU A 141 35.05 6.92 53.37
C GLU A 141 35.62 6.08 52.21
N GLN A 142 36.91 5.71 52.29
CA GLN A 142 37.56 4.85 51.31
C GLN A 142 37.03 3.40 51.34
N GLU A 143 36.70 2.87 52.52
CA GLU A 143 36.11 1.55 52.66
C GLU A 143 34.65 1.50 52.19
N ALA A 144 33.85 2.53 52.49
CA ALA A 144 32.47 2.64 52.00
C ALA A 144 32.40 2.73 50.46
N LEU A 145 33.30 3.49 49.83
CA LEU A 145 33.39 3.59 48.37
C LEU A 145 33.77 2.25 47.72
N ARG A 146 34.69 1.48 48.34
CA ARG A 146 35.06 0.15 47.85
C ARG A 146 33.88 -0.82 47.89
N GLN A 147 33.09 -0.80 48.96
CA GLN A 147 31.90 -1.65 49.07
C GLN A 147 30.83 -1.31 48.02
N GLN A 148 30.59 -0.02 47.76
CA GLN A 148 29.68 0.42 46.70
C GLN A 148 30.16 -0.01 45.30
N LEU A 149 31.46 0.04 45.04
CA LEU A 149 32.04 -0.35 43.76
C LEU A 149 31.85 -1.85 43.49
N VAL A 150 32.03 -2.69 44.50
CA VAL A 150 31.77 -4.14 44.42
C VAL A 150 30.29 -4.43 44.19
N ALA A 151 29.39 -3.75 44.92
CA ALA A 151 27.95 -3.92 44.74
C ALA A 151 27.51 -3.52 43.32
N CYS A 152 28.02 -2.39 42.81
CA CYS A 152 27.75 -1.92 41.45
C CYS A 152 28.25 -2.89 40.38
N GLN A 153 29.45 -3.48 40.58
CA GLN A 153 29.98 -4.49 39.66
C GLN A 153 29.15 -5.78 39.65
N GLN A 154 28.65 -6.22 40.82
CA GLN A 154 27.76 -7.39 40.92
C GLN A 154 26.41 -7.13 40.26
N GLU A 155 25.82 -5.96 40.45
CA GLU A 155 24.60 -5.58 39.76
C GLU A 155 24.81 -5.58 38.25
N LEU A 156 25.87 -4.92 37.75
CA LEU A 156 26.18 -4.86 36.33
C LEU A 156 26.36 -6.26 35.71
N ALA A 157 27.05 -7.17 36.42
CA ALA A 157 27.21 -8.55 36.00
C ALA A 157 25.85 -9.27 35.92
N ALA A 158 24.99 -9.12 36.93
CA ALA A 158 23.65 -9.70 36.94
C ALA A 158 22.76 -9.15 35.81
N THR A 159 22.79 -7.84 35.54
CA THR A 159 22.04 -7.24 34.42
C THR A 159 22.55 -7.73 33.08
N SER A 160 23.87 -7.87 32.91
CA SER A 160 24.47 -8.38 31.67
C SER A 160 24.04 -9.81 31.36
N ILE A 161 23.98 -10.69 32.37
CA ILE A 161 23.51 -12.07 32.22
C ILE A 161 22.03 -12.10 31.84
N ARG A 162 21.20 -11.28 32.50
CA ARG A 162 19.77 -11.18 32.20
C ARG A 162 19.49 -10.67 30.79
N LEU A 163 20.22 -9.63 30.35
CA LEU A 163 20.13 -9.10 28.99
C LEU A 163 20.54 -10.16 27.96
N ASN A 164 21.68 -10.82 28.15
CA ASN A 164 22.16 -11.86 27.24
C ASN A 164 21.18 -13.04 27.14
N ALA A 165 20.57 -13.46 28.25
CA ALA A 165 19.54 -14.49 28.25
C ALA A 165 18.28 -14.05 27.47
N SER A 166 17.84 -12.80 27.65
CA SER A 166 16.70 -12.24 26.92
C SER A 166 16.96 -12.11 25.41
N PHE A 167 18.14 -11.62 25.03
CA PHE A 167 18.58 -11.52 23.64
C PHE A 167 18.68 -12.89 22.97
N LYS A 168 19.21 -13.90 23.67
CA LYS A 168 19.30 -15.27 23.15
C LYS A 168 17.91 -15.85 22.90
N LYS A 169 16.97 -15.68 23.85
CA LYS A 169 15.57 -16.14 23.69
C LYS A 169 14.89 -15.42 22.52
N GLN A 170 15.05 -14.11 22.41
CA GLN A 170 14.45 -13.32 21.33
C GLN A 170 15.03 -13.71 19.97
N LYS A 171 16.36 -13.91 19.87
CA LYS A 171 17.01 -14.41 18.65
C LYS A 171 16.47 -15.78 18.23
N THR A 172 16.29 -16.72 19.16
CA THR A 172 15.71 -18.04 18.86
C THR A 172 14.27 -17.92 18.34
N VAL A 173 13.42 -17.08 18.95
CA VAL A 173 12.04 -16.87 18.49
C VAL A 173 12.00 -16.27 17.08
N TRP A 174 12.86 -15.29 16.79
CA TRP A 174 12.97 -14.70 15.44
C TRP A 174 13.43 -15.73 14.41
N LEU A 175 14.41 -16.56 14.75
CA LEU A 175 14.96 -17.57 13.84
C LEU A 175 13.93 -18.68 13.53
N VAL A 176 13.17 -19.11 14.54
CA VAL A 176 12.06 -20.07 14.35
C VAL A 176 10.96 -19.44 13.49
N SER A 177 10.59 -18.18 13.74
CA SER A 177 9.57 -17.48 12.96
C SER A 177 9.98 -17.33 11.49
N LEU A 178 11.25 -16.98 11.24
CA LEU A 178 11.81 -16.88 9.89
C LEU A 178 11.76 -18.22 9.17
N LEU A 179 12.19 -19.31 9.83
CA LEU A 179 12.16 -20.66 9.26
C LEU A 179 10.72 -21.11 8.95
N SER A 180 9.77 -20.77 9.83
CA SER A 180 8.35 -21.06 9.63
C SER A 180 7.81 -20.36 8.38
N LEU A 181 8.14 -19.07 8.22
CA LEU A 181 7.72 -18.28 7.06
C LEU A 181 8.30 -18.83 5.76
N LEU A 182 9.57 -19.26 5.81
CA LEU A 182 10.27 -19.85 4.66
C LEU A 182 9.66 -21.19 4.26
N ALA A 183 9.28 -22.03 5.23
CA ALA A 183 8.57 -23.27 4.99
C ALA A 183 7.20 -23.04 4.35
N ILE A 184 6.42 -22.06 4.83
CA ILE A 184 5.14 -21.67 4.22
C ILE A 184 5.35 -21.22 2.77
N LEU A 185 6.38 -20.40 2.52
CA LEU A 185 6.67 -19.87 1.19
C LEU A 185 7.05 -20.99 0.21
N VAL A 186 7.81 -22.00 0.67
CA VAL A 186 8.12 -23.21 -0.11
C VAL A 186 6.85 -23.99 -0.42
N VAL A 187 5.98 -24.25 0.57
CA VAL A 187 4.73 -24.99 0.36
C VAL A 187 3.82 -24.27 -0.64
N VAL A 188 3.65 -22.95 -0.51
CA VAL A 188 2.85 -22.15 -1.45
C VAL A 188 3.44 -22.19 -2.86
N SER A 189 4.77 -22.07 -2.98
CA SER A 189 5.45 -22.11 -4.28
C SER A 189 5.34 -23.47 -4.95
N VAL A 190 5.46 -24.56 -4.19
CA VAL A 190 5.26 -25.93 -4.69
C VAL A 190 3.82 -26.11 -5.14
N ASN A 191 2.83 -25.73 -4.33
CA ASN A 191 1.42 -25.87 -4.69
C ASN A 191 1.05 -25.06 -5.94
N TRP A 192 1.57 -23.83 -6.05
CA TRP A 192 1.37 -23.00 -7.24
C TRP A 192 2.01 -23.63 -8.49
N PHE A 193 3.19 -24.23 -8.35
CA PHE A 193 3.86 -24.90 -9.46
C PHE A 193 3.14 -26.20 -9.88
N THR A 194 2.64 -27.00 -8.93
CA THR A 194 1.84 -28.20 -9.21
C THR A 194 0.53 -27.84 -9.88
N GLU A 195 -0.21 -26.85 -9.38
CA GLU A 195 -1.43 -26.37 -10.05
C GLU A 195 -1.13 -25.87 -11.46
N ARG A 196 -0.07 -25.08 -11.65
CA ARG A 196 0.31 -24.58 -12.97
C ARG A 196 0.67 -25.70 -13.94
N THR A 197 1.33 -26.75 -13.46
CA THR A 197 1.68 -27.91 -14.28
C THR A 197 0.47 -28.77 -14.60
N GLU A 198 -0.41 -29.05 -13.63
CA GLU A 198 -1.70 -29.72 -13.86
C GLU A 198 -2.56 -28.95 -14.88
N TRP A 199 -2.70 -27.63 -14.71
CA TRP A 199 -3.38 -26.77 -15.68
C TRP A 199 -2.70 -26.78 -17.04
N SER A 200 -1.37 -26.85 -17.10
CA SER A 200 -0.63 -26.96 -18.37
C SER A 200 -0.86 -28.32 -19.06
N THR A 201 -0.93 -29.40 -18.29
CA THR A 201 -1.20 -30.75 -18.78
C THR A 201 -2.63 -30.84 -19.30
N LEU A 202 -3.62 -30.40 -18.51
CA LEU A 202 -5.02 -30.32 -18.95
C LEU A 202 -5.16 -29.47 -20.22
N ARG A 203 -4.50 -28.31 -20.28
CA ARG A 203 -4.50 -27.44 -21.46
C ARG A 203 -3.93 -28.11 -22.70
N LYS A 204 -2.88 -28.92 -22.54
CA LYS A 204 -2.24 -29.65 -23.64
C LYS A 204 -3.07 -30.87 -24.08
N ASP A 205 -3.53 -31.67 -23.12
CA ASP A 205 -4.22 -32.95 -23.38
C ASP A 205 -5.61 -32.73 -23.98
N LEU A 206 -6.33 -31.72 -23.52
CA LEU A 206 -7.64 -31.35 -24.06
C LEU A 206 -7.52 -30.33 -25.21
N ASN A 207 -6.31 -29.99 -25.64
CA ASN A 207 -6.04 -28.97 -26.67
C ASN A 207 -6.78 -27.64 -26.40
N ILE A 208 -6.92 -27.27 -25.11
CA ILE A 208 -7.73 -26.14 -24.64
C ILE A 208 -7.11 -24.81 -25.02
N LEU A 209 -5.79 -24.76 -25.22
CA LEU A 209 -5.14 -23.54 -25.69
C LEU A 209 -5.38 -23.42 -27.20
N PRO A 210 -6.19 -22.45 -27.65
CA PRO A 210 -6.47 -22.27 -29.06
C PRO A 210 -5.16 -22.02 -29.80
N TYR A 211 -5.08 -22.53 -31.02
CA TYR A 211 -4.02 -22.20 -31.95
C TYR A 211 -3.81 -20.69 -31.93
N GLN A 212 -2.55 -20.25 -31.77
CA GLN A 212 -2.22 -18.84 -31.72
C GLN A 212 -2.15 -18.30 -33.15
N PRO A 213 -3.15 -17.51 -33.61
CA PRO A 213 -3.19 -17.06 -34.99
C PRO A 213 -2.07 -16.06 -35.26
N THR A 214 -1.52 -16.12 -36.47
CA THR A 214 -0.63 -15.07 -36.97
C THR A 214 -1.43 -13.78 -37.20
N GLN A 215 -0.74 -12.62 -37.26
CA GLN A 215 -1.42 -11.36 -37.57
C GLN A 215 -2.15 -11.41 -38.91
N ALA A 216 -1.58 -12.07 -39.92
CA ALA A 216 -2.24 -12.24 -41.21
C ALA A 216 -3.55 -13.06 -41.11
N GLU A 217 -3.59 -14.06 -40.23
CA GLU A 217 -4.81 -14.82 -39.94
C GLU A 217 -5.85 -13.98 -39.20
N VAL A 218 -5.41 -13.20 -38.22
CA VAL A 218 -6.26 -12.22 -37.51
C VAL A 218 -6.88 -11.23 -38.49
N ASP A 219 -6.08 -10.64 -39.37
CA ASP A 219 -6.54 -9.67 -40.36
C ASP A 219 -7.47 -10.31 -41.38
N SER A 220 -7.21 -11.56 -41.77
CA SER A 220 -8.06 -12.27 -42.73
C SER A 220 -9.48 -12.51 -42.22
N LEU A 221 -9.64 -12.77 -40.92
CA LEU A 221 -10.91 -13.11 -40.29
C LEU A 221 -11.65 -11.89 -39.73
N SER A 222 -10.92 -10.92 -39.17
CA SER A 222 -11.52 -9.74 -38.55
C SER A 222 -12.23 -8.85 -39.56
N GLY A 223 -13.34 -8.24 -39.12
CA GLY A 223 -14.09 -7.28 -39.91
C GLY A 223 -15.59 -7.58 -40.00
N ILE A 224 -16.23 -6.93 -40.98
CA ILE A 224 -17.66 -7.00 -41.24
C ILE A 224 -17.92 -7.95 -42.41
N TRP A 225 -18.87 -8.87 -42.23
CA TRP A 225 -19.19 -9.93 -43.17
C TRP A 225 -20.69 -9.94 -43.47
N LEU A 226 -21.06 -10.06 -44.73
CA LEU A 226 -22.40 -10.53 -45.09
C LEU A 226 -22.47 -12.03 -44.82
N TYR A 227 -23.50 -12.46 -44.10
CA TYR A 227 -23.73 -13.85 -43.72
C TYR A 227 -25.06 -14.33 -44.27
N TYR A 228 -25.01 -15.31 -45.17
CA TYR A 228 -26.19 -15.97 -45.73
C TYR A 228 -26.35 -17.35 -45.12
N THR A 229 -27.57 -17.65 -44.72
CA THR A 229 -27.95 -18.93 -44.13
C THR A 229 -29.34 -19.32 -44.62
N GLY A 230 -29.55 -20.62 -44.84
CA GLY A 230 -30.90 -21.15 -44.99
C GLY A 230 -31.71 -20.88 -43.72
N ALA A 231 -33.02 -20.80 -43.86
CA ALA A 231 -33.93 -20.61 -42.74
C ALA A 231 -34.70 -21.88 -42.30
N PRO A 232 -34.13 -23.11 -42.37
CA PRO A 232 -34.84 -24.28 -41.89
C PRO A 232 -35.01 -24.27 -40.38
N GLN A 233 -34.50 -23.26 -39.68
CA GLN A 233 -34.74 -23.06 -38.25
C GLN A 233 -36.13 -22.47 -37.98
N ALA A 234 -36.78 -21.87 -38.98
CA ALA A 234 -38.13 -21.33 -38.82
C ALA A 234 -39.11 -22.42 -38.36
N ARG A 235 -40.22 -22.03 -37.73
CA ARG A 235 -41.18 -22.96 -37.13
C ARG A 235 -41.74 -23.94 -38.18
N GLY A 236 -42.08 -25.15 -37.78
CA GLY A 236 -42.62 -26.21 -38.64
C GLY A 236 -43.91 -25.88 -39.38
N ASN A 237 -44.62 -24.82 -38.98
CA ASN A 237 -45.78 -24.31 -39.68
C ASN A 237 -45.46 -23.34 -40.83
N ASP A 238 -44.20 -22.94 -41.03
CA ASP A 238 -43.79 -22.21 -42.23
C ASP A 238 -43.50 -23.22 -43.36
N PRO A 239 -44.38 -23.36 -44.37
CA PRO A 239 -44.21 -24.34 -45.44
C PRO A 239 -42.99 -24.04 -46.31
N ASN A 240 -42.47 -22.82 -46.27
CA ASN A 240 -41.35 -22.38 -47.08
C ASN A 240 -40.02 -22.37 -46.30
N ARG A 241 -39.96 -22.86 -45.05
CA ARG A 241 -38.74 -22.78 -44.20
C ARG A 241 -37.49 -23.34 -44.88
N TYR A 242 -37.64 -24.38 -45.70
CA TYR A 242 -36.54 -25.00 -46.43
C TYR A 242 -36.13 -24.24 -47.70
N HIS A 243 -37.04 -23.42 -48.25
CA HIS A 243 -36.86 -22.60 -49.45
C HIS A 243 -36.58 -21.13 -49.13
N GLN A 244 -36.35 -20.80 -47.86
CA GLN A 244 -36.07 -19.46 -47.38
C GLN A 244 -34.60 -19.29 -47.04
N VAL A 245 -34.08 -18.09 -47.32
CA VAL A 245 -32.75 -17.64 -46.97
C VAL A 245 -32.84 -16.34 -46.18
N ALA A 246 -31.99 -16.22 -45.17
CA ALA A 246 -31.80 -14.97 -44.43
C ALA A 246 -30.43 -14.38 -44.75
N ASN A 247 -30.41 -13.09 -45.08
CA ASN A 247 -29.17 -12.32 -45.13
C ASN A 247 -28.99 -11.57 -43.81
N ASN A 248 -27.79 -11.66 -43.25
CA ASN A 248 -27.43 -11.14 -41.95
C ASN A 248 -26.10 -10.39 -42.07
N LEU A 249 -25.75 -9.64 -41.03
CA LEU A 249 -24.45 -8.99 -40.91
C LEU A 249 -23.70 -9.56 -39.72
N VAL A 250 -22.46 -9.94 -39.91
CA VAL A 250 -21.59 -10.50 -38.86
C VAL A 250 -20.42 -9.56 -38.64
N GLU A 251 -20.15 -9.26 -37.38
CA GLU A 251 -18.98 -8.54 -36.91
C GLU A 251 -18.07 -9.51 -36.14
N ILE A 252 -16.82 -9.61 -36.57
CA ILE A 252 -15.78 -10.40 -35.92
C ILE A 252 -14.66 -9.47 -35.48
N ILE A 253 -14.43 -9.38 -34.18
CA ILE A 253 -13.43 -8.48 -33.58
C ILE A 253 -12.45 -9.30 -32.77
N TYR A 254 -11.15 -9.17 -33.06
CA TYR A 254 -10.08 -9.72 -32.25
C TYR A 254 -9.80 -8.84 -31.02
N LYS A 255 -9.85 -9.41 -29.82
CA LYS A 255 -9.59 -8.73 -28.55
C LYS A 255 -8.97 -9.72 -27.56
N ASP A 256 -7.91 -9.30 -26.87
CA ASP A 256 -7.28 -10.04 -25.75
C ASP A 256 -6.97 -11.52 -26.05
N GLY A 257 -6.58 -11.85 -27.28
CA GLY A 257 -6.22 -13.22 -27.68
C GLY A 257 -7.38 -14.11 -28.17
N TYR A 258 -8.60 -13.58 -28.28
CA TYR A 258 -9.77 -14.28 -28.81
C TYR A 258 -10.58 -13.40 -29.77
N PHE A 259 -11.46 -14.02 -30.58
CA PHE A 259 -12.38 -13.27 -31.43
C PHE A 259 -13.79 -13.28 -30.84
N THR A 260 -14.39 -12.11 -30.77
CA THR A 260 -15.82 -11.97 -30.51
C THR A 260 -16.61 -12.14 -31.80
N PHE A 261 -17.80 -12.70 -31.69
CA PHE A 261 -18.73 -12.89 -32.80
C PHE A 261 -20.05 -12.19 -32.46
N TYR A 262 -20.49 -11.29 -33.33
CA TYR A 262 -21.82 -10.71 -33.25
C TYR A 262 -22.52 -10.85 -34.60
N ARG A 263 -23.72 -11.43 -34.62
CA ARG A 263 -24.55 -11.53 -35.83
C ARG A 263 -25.80 -10.68 -35.63
N HIS A 264 -25.95 -9.66 -36.46
CA HIS A 264 -27.21 -8.95 -36.63
C HIS A 264 -28.08 -9.74 -37.59
N GLY A 265 -29.19 -10.27 -37.11
CA GLY A 265 -30.14 -11.01 -37.94
C GLY A 265 -31.38 -10.20 -38.28
N ALA A 266 -32.15 -10.65 -39.28
CA ALA A 266 -33.39 -9.99 -39.67
C ALA A 266 -34.36 -9.79 -38.49
N ASN A 267 -34.50 -10.82 -37.65
CA ASN A 267 -35.35 -10.81 -36.46
C ASN A 267 -34.57 -11.10 -35.17
N ILE A 268 -33.50 -11.88 -35.24
CA ILE A 268 -32.81 -12.45 -34.07
C ILE A 268 -31.31 -12.19 -34.19
N ASP A 269 -30.76 -11.50 -33.20
CA ASP A 269 -29.32 -11.28 -33.08
C ASP A 269 -28.66 -12.46 -32.35
N HIS A 270 -27.42 -12.78 -32.71
CA HIS A 270 -26.59 -13.76 -32.00
C HIS A 270 -25.31 -13.13 -31.47
N THR A 271 -24.81 -13.70 -30.39
CA THR A 271 -23.50 -13.36 -29.80
C THR A 271 -22.72 -14.63 -29.49
N GLY A 272 -21.39 -14.55 -29.56
CA GLY A 272 -20.52 -15.66 -29.23
C GLY A 272 -19.05 -15.34 -29.49
N TYR A 273 -18.30 -16.37 -29.87
CA TYR A 273 -16.86 -16.27 -30.10
C TYR A 273 -16.42 -17.10 -31.31
N VAL A 274 -15.26 -16.73 -31.85
CA VAL A 274 -14.59 -17.45 -32.92
C VAL A 274 -13.18 -17.82 -32.45
N GLN A 275 -12.72 -19.01 -32.78
CA GLN A 275 -11.38 -19.47 -32.45
C GLN A 275 -10.75 -20.22 -33.61
N PHE A 276 -9.44 -20.09 -33.76
CA PHE A 276 -8.69 -20.94 -34.68
C PHE A 276 -8.42 -22.29 -34.02
N GLU A 277 -8.77 -23.35 -34.74
CA GLU A 277 -8.48 -24.74 -34.34
C GLU A 277 -7.13 -25.20 -34.91
N SER A 278 -6.77 -24.68 -36.09
CA SER A 278 -5.49 -24.91 -36.78
C SER A 278 -5.29 -23.82 -37.83
N PRO A 279 -4.13 -23.79 -38.55
CA PRO A 279 -3.97 -22.86 -39.66
C PRO A 279 -5.14 -22.95 -40.64
N SER A 280 -5.75 -21.80 -40.94
CA SER A 280 -6.93 -21.69 -41.82
C SER A 280 -8.21 -22.41 -41.39
N LEU A 281 -8.28 -23.06 -40.23
CA LEU A 281 -9.49 -23.72 -39.71
C LEU A 281 -10.01 -22.98 -38.49
N VAL A 282 -11.29 -22.62 -38.54
CA VAL A 282 -11.91 -21.74 -37.56
C VAL A 282 -13.19 -22.41 -37.05
N SER A 283 -13.38 -22.44 -35.74
CA SER A 283 -14.66 -22.79 -35.14
C SER A 283 -15.39 -21.53 -34.66
N ILE A 284 -16.71 -21.55 -34.84
CA ILE A 284 -17.61 -20.46 -34.47
C ILE A 284 -18.62 -21.04 -33.51
N TYR A 285 -18.71 -20.46 -32.33
CA TYR A 285 -19.80 -20.67 -31.41
C TYR A 285 -20.63 -19.40 -31.32
N SER A 286 -21.95 -19.52 -31.44
CA SER A 286 -22.86 -18.41 -31.16
C SER A 286 -24.17 -18.90 -30.57
N ARG A 287 -24.89 -18.02 -29.90
CA ARG A 287 -26.24 -18.27 -29.37
C ARG A 287 -27.09 -17.04 -29.55
N VAL A 288 -28.41 -17.19 -29.42
CA VAL A 288 -29.33 -16.06 -29.43
C VAL A 288 -28.93 -15.07 -28.34
N LYS A 289 -28.83 -13.79 -28.71
CA LYS A 289 -28.60 -12.70 -27.76
C LYS A 289 -29.89 -12.44 -26.99
N ASN A 290 -29.91 -12.79 -25.72
CA ASN A 290 -30.99 -12.50 -24.79
C ASN A 290 -30.45 -11.83 -23.53
N ASN A 291 -31.34 -11.29 -22.69
CA ASN A 291 -30.97 -10.64 -21.43
C ASN A 291 -30.81 -11.64 -20.27
N THR A 292 -30.80 -12.94 -20.56
CA THR A 292 -30.74 -14.02 -19.56
C THR A 292 -29.40 -14.74 -19.62
N SER A 293 -29.07 -15.50 -18.58
CA SER A 293 -27.92 -16.41 -18.61
C SER A 293 -28.19 -17.69 -19.41
N ASN A 294 -29.41 -17.91 -19.89
CA ASN A 294 -29.78 -19.14 -20.58
C ASN A 294 -29.26 -19.17 -22.01
N VAL A 295 -28.75 -20.34 -22.41
CA VAL A 295 -28.33 -20.60 -23.78
C VAL A 295 -29.56 -20.99 -24.60
N GLU A 296 -29.87 -20.19 -25.60
CA GLU A 296 -30.98 -20.43 -26.52
C GLU A 296 -30.45 -20.56 -27.94
N SER A 297 -30.90 -21.63 -28.63
CA SER A 297 -30.54 -21.98 -30.01
C SER A 297 -29.05 -21.83 -30.30
N PRO A 298 -28.18 -22.61 -29.62
CA PRO A 298 -26.75 -22.56 -29.86
C PRO A 298 -26.42 -23.02 -31.27
N ILE A 299 -25.43 -22.36 -31.87
CA ILE A 299 -24.86 -22.66 -33.17
C ILE A 299 -23.39 -23.04 -32.96
N HIS A 300 -23.01 -24.20 -33.46
CA HIS A 300 -21.61 -24.61 -33.59
C HIS A 300 -21.28 -24.79 -35.07
N ALA A 301 -20.27 -24.07 -35.55
CA ALA A 301 -19.86 -24.14 -36.94
C ALA A 301 -18.36 -24.31 -37.10
N LEU A 302 -17.97 -25.00 -38.17
CA LEU A 302 -16.60 -25.05 -38.66
C LEU A 302 -16.52 -24.31 -40.00
N LEU A 303 -15.57 -23.40 -40.09
CA LEU A 303 -15.28 -22.58 -41.26
C LEU A 303 -13.83 -22.79 -41.68
N ARG A 304 -13.57 -22.81 -42.99
CA ARG A 304 -12.22 -22.85 -43.54
C ARG A 304 -11.92 -21.57 -44.30
N LEU A 305 -10.77 -20.96 -44.02
CA LEU A 305 -10.23 -19.80 -44.74
C LEU A 305 -9.66 -20.24 -46.09
N ASP A 306 -10.55 -20.52 -47.05
CA ASP A 306 -10.18 -20.87 -48.42
C ASP A 306 -9.56 -19.64 -49.13
N LYS A 307 -8.29 -19.74 -49.53
CA LYS A 307 -7.63 -18.70 -50.33
C LYS A 307 -8.20 -18.66 -51.75
N GLY A 308 -8.37 -17.47 -52.30
CA GLY A 308 -8.74 -17.26 -53.71
C GLY A 308 -10.23 -17.29 -54.03
N LYS A 309 -11.12 -17.51 -53.04
CA LYS A 309 -12.57 -17.36 -53.21
C LYS A 309 -13.03 -16.00 -52.68
N GLY A 310 -14.00 -15.39 -53.35
CA GLY A 310 -14.65 -14.15 -52.88
C GLY A 310 -15.62 -14.35 -51.69
N HIS A 311 -15.75 -15.59 -51.21
CA HIS A 311 -16.59 -15.97 -50.10
C HIS A 311 -15.96 -17.12 -49.30
N LEU A 312 -16.39 -17.28 -48.05
CA LEU A 312 -16.07 -18.41 -47.20
C LEU A 312 -17.32 -19.23 -46.95
N THR A 313 -17.14 -20.52 -46.68
CA THR A 313 -18.26 -21.40 -46.32
C THR A 313 -18.02 -22.03 -44.96
N SER A 314 -19.10 -22.21 -44.21
CA SER A 314 -19.08 -22.96 -42.95
C SER A 314 -20.15 -24.04 -42.98
N ILE A 315 -19.91 -25.13 -42.27
CA ILE A 315 -20.93 -26.11 -41.91
C ILE A 315 -21.28 -25.86 -40.45
N ALA A 316 -22.55 -25.59 -40.17
CA ALA A 316 -23.03 -25.29 -38.83
C ALA A 316 -24.12 -26.27 -38.41
N THR A 317 -24.21 -26.51 -37.11
CA THR A 317 -25.32 -27.22 -36.46
C THR A 317 -26.02 -26.28 -35.52
N THR A 318 -27.35 -26.32 -35.50
CA THR A 318 -28.21 -25.47 -34.67
C THR A 318 -29.53 -26.17 -34.41
N TRP A 319 -30.35 -25.61 -33.53
CA TRP A 319 -31.69 -26.09 -33.23
C TRP A 319 -32.74 -25.35 -34.07
N SER A 320 -33.83 -26.03 -34.39
CA SER A 320 -35.05 -25.41 -34.89
C SER A 320 -35.70 -24.51 -33.83
N PHE A 321 -36.50 -23.53 -34.24
CA PHE A 321 -37.31 -22.70 -33.33
C PHE A 321 -38.66 -23.35 -32.97
N ASP A 322 -38.76 -24.67 -33.11
CA ASP A 322 -39.93 -25.46 -32.69
C ASP A 322 -39.94 -25.69 -31.17
N THR A 323 -41.06 -26.13 -30.63
CA THR A 323 -41.24 -26.30 -29.16
C THR A 323 -41.38 -27.77 -28.77
N GLY A 324 -40.95 -28.09 -27.55
CA GLY A 324 -41.06 -29.44 -26.99
C GLY A 324 -40.31 -30.49 -27.82
N LYS A 325 -40.98 -31.61 -28.14
CA LYS A 325 -40.39 -32.74 -28.86
C LYS A 325 -40.11 -32.46 -30.34
N SER A 326 -40.67 -31.37 -30.89
CA SER A 326 -40.45 -30.96 -32.27
C SER A 326 -39.20 -30.09 -32.43
N ASN A 327 -38.58 -29.68 -31.33
CA ASN A 327 -37.31 -28.98 -31.37
C ASN A 327 -36.18 -29.95 -31.71
N ASP A 328 -35.64 -29.84 -32.92
CA ASP A 328 -34.63 -30.76 -33.44
C ASP A 328 -33.35 -30.04 -33.90
N MET A 329 -32.23 -30.77 -33.89
CA MET A 329 -30.95 -30.34 -34.43
C MET A 329 -30.94 -30.44 -35.95
N ILE A 330 -30.42 -29.41 -36.59
CA ILE A 330 -30.31 -29.27 -38.04
C ILE A 330 -28.92 -28.75 -38.38
N GLY A 331 -28.27 -29.42 -39.33
CA GLY A 331 -27.07 -28.97 -40.00
C GLY A 331 -27.40 -28.07 -41.20
N ILE A 332 -26.65 -26.99 -41.36
CA ILE A 332 -26.83 -26.01 -42.43
C ILE A 332 -25.48 -25.51 -42.95
N ARG A 333 -25.40 -25.23 -44.25
CA ARG A 333 -24.28 -24.46 -44.81
C ARG A 333 -24.54 -22.97 -44.70
N ASN A 334 -23.51 -22.22 -44.31
CA ASN A 334 -23.54 -20.77 -44.36
C ASN A 334 -22.45 -20.22 -45.27
N VAL A 335 -22.71 -19.05 -45.84
CA VAL A 335 -21.78 -18.35 -46.73
C VAL A 335 -21.46 -16.97 -46.15
N PHE A 336 -20.17 -16.66 -46.07
CA PHE A 336 -19.65 -15.40 -45.56
C PHE A 336 -18.98 -14.62 -46.69
N ILE A 337 -19.32 -13.34 -46.86
CA ILE A 337 -18.72 -12.45 -47.87
C ILE A 337 -18.17 -11.22 -47.16
N LYS A 338 -16.84 -11.08 -47.11
CA LYS A 338 -16.16 -9.97 -46.41
C LYS A 338 -16.56 -8.64 -47.06
N GLN A 339 -17.06 -7.70 -46.25
CA GLN A 339 -17.37 -6.34 -46.70
C GLN A 339 -16.19 -5.40 -46.47
N GLY A 340 -15.41 -5.65 -45.42
CA GLY A 340 -14.16 -4.94 -45.12
C GLY A 340 -13.86 -4.97 -43.63
N GLU A 341 -12.96 -4.10 -43.20
CA GLU A 341 -12.40 -4.08 -41.84
C GLU A 341 -12.82 -2.83 -41.07
N GLY A 342 -12.93 -2.97 -39.74
CA GLY A 342 -13.25 -1.89 -38.82
C GLY A 342 -14.60 -1.20 -39.06
N GLY A 343 -14.73 0.01 -38.51
CA GLY A 343 -15.94 0.83 -38.55
C GLY A 343 -16.91 0.54 -37.40
N SER A 344 -18.05 1.23 -37.40
CA SER A 344 -19.15 1.00 -36.46
C SER A 344 -20.40 0.50 -37.17
N LEU A 345 -21.10 -0.44 -36.53
CA LEU A 345 -22.43 -0.88 -36.93
C LEU A 345 -23.49 -0.25 -36.05
N GLU A 346 -24.47 0.36 -36.69
CA GLU A 346 -25.60 0.99 -36.03
C GLU A 346 -26.90 0.50 -36.66
N GLU A 347 -27.85 0.10 -35.82
CA GLU A 347 -29.20 -0.22 -36.27
C GLU A 347 -29.97 1.07 -36.49
N ILE A 348 -30.48 1.27 -37.70
CA ILE A 348 -31.42 2.35 -37.99
C ILE A 348 -32.80 1.85 -37.55
N ILE A 349 -33.43 2.52 -36.60
CA ILE A 349 -34.77 2.19 -36.09
C ILE A 349 -35.78 3.30 -36.43
N ASN A 350 -37.07 2.95 -36.46
CA ASN A 350 -38.19 3.89 -36.56
C ASN A 350 -38.20 4.81 -37.81
N THR A 351 -37.77 4.31 -38.98
CA THR A 351 -37.90 5.02 -40.26
C THR A 351 -39.09 4.50 -41.07
N PRO A 352 -39.66 5.31 -42.00
CA PRO A 352 -40.69 4.83 -42.94
C PRO A 352 -40.23 3.62 -43.76
N GLU A 353 -38.94 3.57 -44.08
CA GLU A 353 -38.31 2.47 -44.82
C GLU A 353 -38.34 1.16 -44.03
N ASN A 354 -38.03 1.18 -42.73
CA ASN A 354 -38.13 0.01 -41.85
C ASN A 354 -39.56 -0.51 -41.77
N ALA A 355 -40.52 0.41 -41.60
CA ALA A 355 -41.94 0.07 -41.49
C ALA A 355 -42.48 -0.56 -42.79
N ASN A 356 -41.98 -0.12 -43.95
CA ASN A 356 -42.40 -0.62 -45.25
C ASN A 356 -41.71 -1.93 -45.67
N CYS A 357 -40.43 -2.12 -45.30
CA CYS A 357 -39.65 -3.26 -45.79
C CYS A 357 -39.79 -4.55 -44.96
N HIS A 358 -40.38 -4.47 -43.75
CA HIS A 358 -40.37 -5.54 -42.74
C HIS A 358 -38.96 -6.15 -42.57
N CYS A 359 -37.95 -5.28 -42.49
CA CYS A 359 -36.55 -5.65 -42.49
C CYS A 359 -35.78 -4.86 -41.43
N LYS A 360 -34.70 -5.45 -40.90
CA LYS A 360 -33.75 -4.73 -40.04
C LYS A 360 -32.76 -4.00 -40.91
N ILE A 361 -32.61 -2.69 -40.71
CA ILE A 361 -31.67 -1.86 -41.47
C ILE A 361 -30.44 -1.57 -40.62
N MET A 362 -29.27 -1.99 -41.10
CA MET A 362 -27.98 -1.75 -40.46
C MET A 362 -27.16 -0.77 -41.27
N LYS A 363 -26.62 0.27 -40.63
CA LYS A 363 -25.65 1.19 -41.21
C LYS A 363 -24.26 0.82 -40.72
N TRP A 364 -23.35 0.61 -41.67
CA TRP A 364 -21.94 0.46 -41.40
C TRP A 364 -21.21 1.73 -41.78
N THR A 365 -20.51 2.33 -40.81
CA THR A 365 -19.73 3.55 -41.01
C THR A 365 -18.25 3.21 -40.88
N GLN A 366 -17.53 3.14 -42.02
CA GLN A 366 -16.08 2.90 -42.04
C GLN A 366 -15.29 4.17 -41.73
N SER A 367 -15.78 5.31 -42.23
CA SER A 367 -15.26 6.65 -41.96
C SER A 367 -16.40 7.66 -42.14
N PRO A 368 -16.27 8.93 -41.70
CA PRO A 368 -17.36 9.91 -41.76
C PRO A 368 -18.01 10.07 -43.14
N ASN A 369 -17.23 9.85 -44.22
CA ASN A 369 -17.69 9.98 -45.60
C ASN A 369 -17.93 8.63 -46.31
N ARG A 370 -17.73 7.51 -45.61
CA ARG A 370 -17.87 6.16 -46.19
C ARG A 370 -18.78 5.33 -45.30
N SER A 371 -20.07 5.33 -45.65
CA SER A 371 -21.07 4.49 -45.01
C SER A 371 -21.84 3.65 -46.01
N LYS A 372 -22.30 2.47 -45.58
CA LYS A 372 -23.09 1.53 -46.37
C LYS A 372 -24.25 1.02 -45.55
N THR A 373 -25.42 0.96 -46.17
CA THR A 373 -26.64 0.47 -45.53
C THR A 373 -26.96 -0.95 -46.03
N PHE A 374 -27.39 -1.80 -45.11
CA PHE A 374 -27.77 -3.19 -45.37
C PHE A 374 -29.19 -3.45 -44.88
N GLN A 375 -30.01 -4.06 -45.73
CA GLN A 375 -31.36 -4.50 -45.37
C GLN A 375 -31.33 -6.00 -45.09
N LEU A 376 -31.55 -6.40 -43.84
CA LEU A 376 -31.53 -7.78 -43.37
C LEU A 376 -32.97 -8.32 -43.34
N LYS A 377 -33.26 -9.33 -44.16
CA LYS A 377 -34.59 -9.95 -44.21
C LYS A 377 -34.56 -11.40 -44.68
N TYR A 378 -35.67 -12.10 -44.42
CA TYR A 378 -35.96 -13.38 -45.05
C TYR A 378 -36.44 -13.17 -46.47
N ARG A 379 -36.01 -14.04 -47.38
CA ARG A 379 -36.45 -14.06 -48.79
C ARG A 379 -36.55 -15.51 -49.26
N LEU A 380 -37.34 -15.75 -50.30
CA LEU A 380 -37.31 -17.03 -51.00
C LEU A 380 -35.97 -17.18 -51.73
N LEU A 381 -35.39 -18.37 -51.70
CA LEU A 381 -34.11 -18.70 -52.31
C LEU A 381 -34.06 -18.30 -53.79
N ASP A 382 -35.14 -18.55 -54.53
CA ASP A 382 -35.25 -18.25 -55.96
C ASP A 382 -35.15 -16.76 -56.28
N THR A 383 -35.42 -15.89 -55.31
CA THR A 383 -35.36 -14.43 -55.48
C THR A 383 -33.96 -13.85 -55.33
N LEU A 384 -32.97 -14.66 -54.95
CA LEU A 384 -31.57 -14.23 -54.96
C LEU A 384 -31.12 -13.99 -56.41
N ALA A 385 -30.31 -12.95 -56.64
CA ALA A 385 -29.75 -12.70 -57.96
C ALA A 385 -28.49 -13.55 -58.24
N ASP A 386 -27.80 -13.98 -57.19
CA ASP A 386 -26.53 -14.70 -57.29
C ASP A 386 -26.78 -16.22 -57.34
N GLU A 387 -26.67 -16.79 -58.54
CA GLU A 387 -26.80 -18.23 -58.78
C GLU A 387 -25.73 -19.06 -58.06
N SER A 388 -24.52 -18.53 -57.86
CA SER A 388 -23.48 -19.22 -57.11
C SER A 388 -23.86 -19.37 -55.64
N LEU A 389 -24.46 -18.32 -55.07
CA LEU A 389 -24.96 -18.32 -53.71
C LEU A 389 -26.13 -19.28 -53.55
N LYS A 390 -27.11 -19.29 -54.48
CA LYS A 390 -28.23 -20.24 -54.47
C LYS A 390 -27.76 -21.69 -54.41
N ASN A 391 -26.79 -22.05 -55.26
CA ASN A 391 -26.25 -23.40 -55.31
C ASN A 391 -25.56 -23.84 -54.00
N LEU A 392 -25.05 -22.88 -53.22
CA LEU A 392 -24.38 -23.18 -51.96
C LEU A 392 -25.36 -23.39 -50.79
N ILE A 393 -26.49 -22.67 -50.76
CA ILE A 393 -27.41 -22.62 -49.60
C ILE A 393 -28.81 -23.15 -49.89
N ASN A 394 -28.97 -23.94 -50.95
CA ASN A 394 -30.22 -24.63 -51.28
C ASN A 394 -30.55 -25.75 -50.27
N GLU A 395 -31.67 -26.42 -50.51
CA GLU A 395 -32.22 -27.47 -49.65
C GLU A 395 -31.24 -28.64 -49.51
N LYS A 396 -30.41 -28.91 -50.52
CA LYS A 396 -29.37 -29.95 -50.49
C LYS A 396 -28.23 -29.63 -49.53
N SER A 397 -28.16 -28.40 -49.02
CA SER A 397 -27.20 -27.98 -48.01
C SER A 397 -27.69 -28.17 -46.56
N ILE A 398 -28.93 -28.66 -46.40
CA ILE A 398 -29.59 -28.90 -45.12
C ILE A 398 -29.42 -30.37 -44.74
N LEU A 399 -29.01 -30.62 -43.51
CA LEU A 399 -28.83 -31.95 -42.94
C LEU A 399 -29.71 -32.08 -41.70
N LEU A 400 -30.76 -32.90 -41.77
CA LEU A 400 -31.61 -33.19 -40.61
C LEU A 400 -30.91 -34.19 -39.68
N ARG A 401 -31.13 -34.10 -38.36
CA ARG A 401 -30.66 -35.11 -37.41
C ARG A 401 -31.21 -36.49 -37.73
N GLU A 402 -32.52 -36.56 -38.01
CA GLU A 402 -33.20 -37.76 -38.50
C GLU A 402 -33.62 -37.53 -39.96
N PRO A 403 -33.17 -38.37 -40.91
CA PRO A 403 -33.60 -38.27 -42.30
C PRO A 403 -35.12 -38.39 -42.43
N GLN A 404 -35.75 -37.50 -43.21
CA GLN A 404 -37.18 -37.51 -43.50
C GLN A 404 -37.43 -37.65 -45.00
N GLU A 405 -38.29 -38.60 -45.39
CA GLU A 405 -38.71 -38.77 -46.78
C GLU A 405 -39.49 -37.55 -47.28
N GLY A 406 -39.26 -37.16 -48.53
CA GLY A 406 -39.96 -36.02 -49.17
C GLY A 406 -39.44 -34.63 -48.79
N LEU A 407 -38.49 -34.53 -47.86
CA LEU A 407 -37.95 -33.24 -47.39
C LEU A 407 -36.62 -32.87 -48.07
N ILE A 408 -35.86 -33.88 -48.51
CA ILE A 408 -34.75 -33.72 -49.46
C ILE A 408 -35.32 -34.03 -50.85
N LEU A 409 -35.49 -33.01 -51.68
CA LEU A 409 -36.04 -33.15 -53.02
C LEU A 409 -35.08 -33.98 -53.90
N THR A 410 -35.41 -35.26 -54.09
CA THR A 410 -34.91 -36.03 -55.23
C THR A 410 -35.63 -35.53 -56.50
N PRO A 411 -34.95 -35.51 -57.67
CA PRO A 411 -35.53 -35.03 -58.94
C PRO A 411 -36.87 -35.70 -59.31
N GLU A 412 -37.11 -36.91 -58.82
CA GLU A 412 -38.33 -37.68 -59.08
C GLU A 412 -39.62 -37.05 -58.54
N LEU A 413 -39.54 -36.18 -57.53
CA LEU A 413 -40.71 -35.46 -56.99
C LEU A 413 -41.15 -34.28 -57.87
N MET A 414 -40.28 -33.73 -58.72
CA MET A 414 -40.66 -32.64 -59.64
C MET A 414 -41.45 -33.14 -60.85
N ASN A 415 -41.34 -34.43 -61.21
CA ASN A 415 -42.01 -35.01 -62.37
C ASN A 415 -43.39 -35.61 -62.08
N LYS A 416 -43.90 -35.51 -60.83
CA LYS A 416 -45.24 -36.03 -60.47
C LYS A 416 -46.33 -34.96 -60.39
N GLN A 417 -46.06 -33.73 -60.81
CA GLN A 417 -47.05 -32.64 -60.86
C GLN A 417 -47.22 -31.99 -62.25
N GLN A 418 -47.06 -32.77 -63.33
CA GLN A 418 -47.57 -32.38 -64.66
C GLN A 418 -48.57 -33.40 -65.18
#